data_AF-A0A316H2F1-F1
#
_entry.id   AF-A0A316H2F1-F1
#
_cell.length_a   1.000
_cell.length_b   1.000
_cell.length_c   1.000
_cell.angle_alpha   90.00
_cell.angle_beta   90.00
_cell.angle_gamma   90.00
#
_symmetry.space_group_name_H-M   'P 1'
#
loop_
_entity.id
_entity.type
_entity.pdbx_description
1 polymer ?
#
loop_
_entity_poly.entity_id
_entity_poly.type
_entity_poly.pdbx_seq_one_letter_code
_entity_poly.pdbx_strand_id
1 'polypeptide(L)'
;MISAVNSAPVHIMYLRKKNTWYTLRDGNWSDPNTWSSNGRHAHNFPQAGDNVVISHNVILDNPVYINYAYSINDLTVTGKLTVKGAGTTVSIRGNLYADTGTIDLSGSSASFNLWGPVTNFGTLIPGTASYVGYWGNCTQYISKPVNGDYNFLYITNGAYVNGSPITTKYLMYDIKDVAMVTVYLTSLEIGDHNVEFNACSFGNSSGTVTAALSRKGTGTTVIKGLCSGISYIDVGNNPLEFRGGITAGVAAVINASEIRFTTNNQTFKGILSTTATTPIIIGSGVTLTLDGTNTNTWLTLLSTINGTDSTSILNCNPTSYLILKGAPTDPMVTGVWQAAGSVYYSFGSGSFTIKKPTYVELNIYDSAQCTYTAGTDITAASVNFWKSNLELSSYNLVVNGAAALSGFQLSRNGSGNTVIKGLLTYSAAAAILLGNNTLELQNGLTTPGVQDTYTWNLGNLLISTRDQTWNMTSVWTNLTVINGNVRVASGVKLTNLANLTLNGALVAEDATATLENQKLIEYDYAQEPMSGGGLICNTVANTFIYGKSGAQDIKAGNYRTLTLKGSGIKKLLGNVNVQTSYTLSSPATLDNNGFTLTHP
;
A
#
# COMPACT_ATOMS: atom_id res chain seq x y z
N MET A 1 59.38 30.26 -36.66
CA MET A 1 58.70 29.44 -35.63
C MET A 1 59.12 30.04 -34.30
N ILE A 2 58.26 30.72 -33.54
CA ILE A 2 57.10 30.16 -32.84
C ILE A 2 55.91 31.12 -32.99
N SER A 3 54.90 30.64 -33.72
CA SER A 3 53.52 31.12 -33.68
C SER A 3 52.76 30.15 -32.79
N ALA A 4 52.11 30.67 -31.75
CA ALA A 4 50.90 30.16 -31.11
C ALA A 4 50.88 30.65 -29.66
N VAL A 5 50.16 31.73 -29.36
CA VAL A 5 49.14 31.82 -28.30
C VAL A 5 48.31 33.09 -28.57
N ASN A 6 47.34 33.01 -29.48
CA ASN A 6 46.28 34.02 -29.55
C ASN A 6 44.99 33.39 -30.07
N SER A 7 44.18 32.85 -29.14
CA SER A 7 42.73 32.65 -29.32
C SER A 7 42.01 32.08 -28.09
N ALA A 8 42.46 32.38 -26.86
CA ALA A 8 41.62 32.22 -25.68
C ALA A 8 41.44 33.59 -25.01
N PRO A 9 40.24 34.20 -25.05
CA PRO A 9 40.00 35.48 -24.39
C PRO A 9 39.79 35.24 -22.89
N VAL A 10 40.84 34.80 -22.20
CA VAL A 10 40.92 34.97 -20.74
C VAL A 10 41.91 36.10 -20.55
N HIS A 11 41.40 37.33 -20.49
CA HIS A 11 42.21 38.49 -20.13
C HIS A 11 43.00 38.13 -18.86
N ILE A 12 44.34 38.23 -18.88
CA ILE A 12 45.20 37.99 -17.71
C ILE A 12 44.75 38.80 -16.48
N MET A 13 44.04 39.91 -16.70
CA MET A 13 43.40 40.73 -15.67
C MET A 13 42.30 39.99 -14.88
N TYR A 14 41.73 38.89 -15.40
CA TYR A 14 40.80 38.02 -14.68
C TYR A 14 41.49 36.93 -13.84
N LEU A 15 42.82 36.75 -13.97
CA LEU A 15 43.61 35.96 -13.01
C LEU A 15 43.84 36.79 -11.76
N ARG A 16 42.74 37.09 -11.06
CA ARG A 16 42.80 37.73 -9.75
C ARG A 16 43.36 36.73 -8.76
N LYS A 17 44.47 37.08 -8.10
CA LYS A 17 44.92 36.33 -6.91
C LYS A 17 43.83 36.42 -5.84
N LYS A 18 43.47 35.26 -5.30
CA LYS A 18 42.61 35.14 -4.12
C LYS A 18 43.22 35.95 -2.98
N ASN A 19 42.51 36.98 -2.53
CA ASN A 19 42.97 37.82 -1.42
C ASN A 19 42.37 37.31 -0.11
N THR A 20 43.07 37.56 1.00
CA THR A 20 42.54 37.40 2.35
C THR A 20 42.30 38.77 2.95
N TRP A 21 41.06 39.00 3.37
CA TRP A 21 40.62 40.24 3.99
C TRP A 21 40.45 40.09 5.49
N TYR A 22 40.81 41.12 6.24
CA TYR A 22 40.73 41.20 7.69
C TYR A 22 39.96 42.46 8.08
N THR A 23 39.06 42.37 9.06
CA THR A 23 38.40 43.54 9.62
C THR A 23 39.33 44.33 10.53
N LEU A 24 39.41 45.65 10.34
CA LEU A 24 40.20 46.58 11.16
C LEU A 24 39.39 47.21 12.31
N ARG A 25 38.08 47.33 12.13
CA ARG A 25 37.15 47.98 13.03
C ARG A 25 35.73 47.53 12.74
N ASP A 26 34.80 47.90 13.61
CA ASP A 26 33.36 47.75 13.37
C ASP A 26 32.94 48.60 12.16
N GLY A 27 32.00 48.10 11.36
CA GLY A 27 31.53 48.83 10.18
C GLY A 27 30.66 48.03 9.23
N ASN A 28 30.41 48.62 8.07
CA ASN A 28 29.68 47.98 6.99
C ASN A 28 30.64 47.15 6.11
N TRP A 29 30.17 46.01 5.60
CA TRP A 29 30.88 45.19 4.62
C TRP A 29 31.34 46.00 3.40
N SER A 30 30.55 46.97 2.94
CA SER A 30 30.92 47.80 1.79
C SER A 30 31.78 49.02 2.14
N ASP A 31 32.03 49.32 3.41
CA ASP A 31 32.90 50.44 3.81
C ASP A 31 34.37 50.04 3.67
N PRO A 32 35.16 50.68 2.78
CA PRO A 32 36.59 50.44 2.63
C PRO A 32 37.39 50.50 3.92
N ASN A 33 36.97 51.36 4.86
CA ASN A 33 37.70 51.57 6.10
C ASN A 33 37.47 50.45 7.13
N THR A 34 36.53 49.54 6.87
CA THR A 34 36.33 48.32 7.67
C THR A 34 37.43 47.31 7.41
N TRP A 35 38.12 47.36 6.27
CA TRP A 35 38.89 46.24 5.75
C TRP A 35 40.37 46.53 5.50
N SER A 36 41.18 45.49 5.69
CA SER A 36 42.57 45.40 5.21
C SER A 36 42.77 44.10 4.45
N SER A 37 43.69 44.07 3.49
CA SER A 37 43.95 42.93 2.61
C SER A 37 45.42 42.59 2.54
N ASN A 38 45.75 41.31 2.31
CA ASN A 38 47.12 40.83 2.16
C ASN A 38 47.73 41.06 0.75
N GLY A 39 47.00 41.68 -0.18
CA GLY A 39 47.42 41.79 -1.58
C GLY A 39 46.91 43.04 -2.29
N ARG A 40 47.45 43.30 -3.49
CA ARG A 40 46.92 44.34 -4.38
C ARG A 40 45.51 43.95 -4.82
N HIS A 41 44.57 44.90 -4.75
CA HIS A 41 43.18 44.67 -5.07
C HIS A 41 42.59 45.83 -5.88
N ALA A 42 41.64 45.52 -6.76
CA ALA A 42 40.88 46.53 -7.49
C ALA A 42 39.76 47.17 -6.65
N HIS A 43 39.32 46.47 -5.59
CA HIS A 43 38.25 46.89 -4.70
C HIS A 43 38.78 46.98 -3.29
N ASN A 44 38.32 47.95 -2.50
CA ASN A 44 38.79 48.17 -1.14
C ASN A 44 37.97 47.39 -0.09
N PHE A 45 37.27 46.35 -0.50
CA PHE A 45 36.46 45.49 0.36
C PHE A 45 36.37 44.08 -0.24
N PRO A 46 36.02 43.05 0.56
CA PRO A 46 35.96 41.67 0.09
C PRO A 46 35.01 41.45 -1.07
N GLN A 47 35.45 40.65 -2.03
CA GLN A 47 34.69 40.28 -3.22
C GLN A 47 34.47 38.77 -3.28
N ALA A 48 33.66 38.33 -4.26
CA ALA A 48 33.50 36.91 -4.55
C ALA A 48 34.85 36.23 -4.82
N GLY A 49 35.04 35.03 -4.25
CA GLY A 49 36.23 34.20 -4.35
C GLY A 49 37.30 34.48 -3.30
N ASP A 50 37.21 35.58 -2.54
CA ASP A 50 38.19 35.92 -1.51
C ASP A 50 38.02 35.10 -0.22
N ASN A 51 39.07 35.09 0.60
CA ASN A 51 38.98 34.68 2.01
C ASN A 51 38.66 35.90 2.88
N VAL A 52 37.84 35.69 3.92
CA VAL A 52 37.40 36.77 4.81
C VAL A 52 37.57 36.36 6.27
N VAL A 53 38.16 37.24 7.06
CA VAL A 53 38.37 37.09 8.50
C VAL A 53 37.73 38.28 9.22
N ILE A 54 36.72 38.00 10.05
CA ILE A 54 35.91 38.97 10.78
C ILE A 54 36.21 38.84 12.27
N SER A 55 36.97 39.79 12.81
CA SER A 55 37.28 39.93 14.24
C SER A 55 36.50 41.06 14.93
N HIS A 56 35.75 41.85 14.16
CA HIS A 56 34.96 43.00 14.61
C HIS A 56 33.47 42.82 14.26
N ASN A 57 32.63 43.81 14.59
CA ASN A 57 31.21 43.81 14.22
C ASN A 57 31.02 44.34 12.79
N VAL A 58 30.72 43.43 11.86
CA VAL A 58 30.46 43.75 10.45
C VAL A 58 28.99 43.59 10.14
N ILE A 59 28.40 44.61 9.50
CA ILE A 59 27.05 44.57 8.95
C ILE A 59 27.13 44.38 7.44
N LEU A 60 26.51 43.32 6.93
CA LEU A 60 26.27 43.10 5.51
C LEU A 60 24.81 43.48 5.23
N ASP A 61 24.53 44.74 4.88
CA ASP A 61 23.18 45.28 4.68
C ASP A 61 22.82 45.60 3.22
N ASN A 62 23.76 45.36 2.28
CA ASN A 62 23.61 45.84 0.92
C ASN A 62 23.52 44.70 -0.11
N PRO A 63 22.33 44.45 -0.71
CA PRO A 63 22.13 43.43 -1.74
C PRO A 63 22.43 43.92 -3.17
N VAL A 64 23.20 45.01 -3.39
CA VAL A 64 23.37 45.67 -4.71
C VAL A 64 23.80 44.76 -5.89
N TYR A 65 24.15 43.48 -5.67
CA TYR A 65 24.23 42.46 -6.71
C TYR A 65 23.17 41.35 -6.54
N ILE A 66 21.90 41.72 -6.76
CA ILE A 66 20.67 40.96 -6.46
C ILE A 66 20.48 39.64 -7.26
N ASN A 67 21.50 39.08 -7.92
CA ASN A 67 21.35 37.82 -8.67
C ASN A 67 22.54 36.86 -8.60
N TYR A 68 23.64 37.24 -7.94
CA TYR A 68 24.75 36.31 -7.70
C TYR A 68 24.99 36.28 -6.21
N ALA A 69 24.66 35.13 -5.59
CA ALA A 69 24.99 34.87 -4.20
C ALA A 69 26.45 35.28 -3.95
N TYR A 70 26.68 36.16 -2.95
CA TYR A 70 28.01 36.65 -2.64
C TYR A 70 28.87 35.46 -2.21
N SER A 71 29.64 34.92 -3.14
CA SER A 71 30.34 33.65 -2.95
C SER A 71 31.77 33.89 -2.49
N ILE A 72 32.00 33.95 -1.19
CA ILE A 72 33.34 33.97 -0.61
C ILE A 72 33.92 32.55 -0.60
N ASN A 73 35.24 32.43 -0.55
CA ASN A 73 35.89 31.13 -0.43
C ASN A 73 35.86 30.66 1.03
N ASP A 74 36.77 31.11 1.88
CA ASP A 74 36.76 30.77 3.32
C ASP A 74 36.24 31.96 4.14
N LEU A 75 35.48 31.67 5.20
CA LEU A 75 35.02 32.66 6.18
C LEU A 75 35.48 32.26 7.58
N THR A 76 36.19 33.17 8.26
CA THR A 76 36.49 33.05 9.68
C THR A 76 35.79 34.17 10.44
N VAL A 77 35.04 33.86 11.50
CA VAL A 77 34.34 34.85 12.34
C VAL A 77 34.71 34.62 13.80
N THR A 78 35.43 35.57 14.38
CA THR A 78 35.69 35.67 15.83
C THR A 78 34.98 36.87 16.46
N GLY A 79 34.56 37.85 15.65
CA GLY A 79 33.70 38.98 16.04
C GLY A 79 32.22 38.70 15.79
N LYS A 80 31.52 39.62 15.12
CA LYS A 80 30.11 39.46 14.74
C LYS A 80 29.88 39.78 13.26
N LEU A 81 29.24 38.89 12.52
CA LEU A 81 28.71 39.16 11.18
C LEU A 81 27.18 39.26 11.25
N THR A 82 26.63 40.43 10.97
CA THR A 82 25.18 40.66 10.89
C THR A 82 24.75 40.75 9.43
N VAL A 83 23.91 39.83 8.96
CA VAL A 83 23.37 39.84 7.60
C VAL A 83 21.98 40.49 7.63
N LYS A 84 21.86 41.66 6.99
CA LYS A 84 20.62 42.42 6.86
C LYS A 84 20.18 42.45 5.38
N GLY A 85 18.89 42.68 5.16
CA GLY A 85 18.27 42.75 3.83
C GLY A 85 17.51 41.47 3.46
N ALA A 86 16.24 41.62 3.06
CA ALA A 86 15.44 40.48 2.63
C ALA A 86 16.04 39.87 1.36
N GLY A 87 16.28 38.55 1.36
CA GLY A 87 16.88 37.84 0.22
C GLY A 87 18.41 37.91 0.15
N THR A 88 19.09 38.54 1.11
CA THR A 88 20.57 38.57 1.14
C THR A 88 21.11 37.16 1.32
N THR A 89 21.87 36.66 0.34
CA THR A 89 22.47 35.32 0.38
C THR A 89 23.99 35.42 0.43
N VAL A 90 24.59 34.88 1.49
CA VAL A 90 26.04 34.66 1.61
C VAL A 90 26.34 33.22 1.25
N SER A 91 27.22 33.00 0.27
CA SER A 91 27.68 31.66 -0.10
C SER A 91 29.14 31.48 0.28
N ILE A 92 29.47 30.40 0.97
CA ILE A 92 30.83 30.07 1.40
C ILE A 92 31.24 28.82 0.63
N ARG A 93 32.12 29.00 -0.37
CA ARG A 93 32.57 27.91 -1.25
C ARG A 93 33.59 26.97 -0.61
N GLY A 94 34.35 27.48 0.35
CA GLY A 94 35.31 26.79 1.19
C GLY A 94 34.80 26.67 2.63
N ASN A 95 35.69 26.81 3.60
CA ASN A 95 35.39 26.48 5.00
C ASN A 95 34.78 27.66 5.76
N LEU A 96 33.89 27.36 6.71
CA LEU A 96 33.40 28.28 7.72
C LEU A 96 34.01 27.94 9.09
N TYR A 97 34.72 28.90 9.68
CA TYR A 97 35.29 28.84 11.03
C TYR A 97 34.70 29.95 11.89
N ALA A 98 33.61 29.70 12.61
CA ALA A 98 32.99 30.70 13.47
C ALA A 98 32.95 30.29 14.95
N ASP A 99 33.84 29.40 15.42
CA ASP A 99 33.78 28.72 16.72
C ASP A 99 33.52 29.65 17.93
N THR A 100 34.07 30.87 17.92
CA THR A 100 33.90 31.86 19.00
C THR A 100 33.12 33.11 18.58
N GLY A 101 32.82 33.26 17.28
CA GLY A 101 32.14 34.43 16.73
C GLY A 101 30.61 34.32 16.76
N THR A 102 29.95 35.42 16.38
CA THR A 102 28.49 35.49 16.21
C THR A 102 28.12 35.69 14.75
N ILE A 103 27.23 34.84 14.22
CA ILE A 103 26.56 35.05 12.94
C ILE A 103 25.11 35.44 13.26
N ASP A 104 24.70 36.64 12.86
CA ASP A 104 23.40 37.20 13.17
C ASP A 104 22.59 37.38 11.88
N LEU A 105 21.57 36.53 11.72
CA LEU A 105 20.62 36.53 10.61
C LEU A 105 19.28 37.16 11.00
N SER A 106 19.17 37.79 12.18
CA SER A 106 17.91 38.35 12.70
C SER A 106 17.35 39.50 11.86
N GLY A 107 18.15 40.07 10.95
CA GLY A 107 17.81 41.27 10.20
C GLY A 107 16.73 41.13 9.12
N SER A 108 16.40 39.92 8.64
CA SER A 108 15.45 39.62 7.53
C SER A 108 15.54 38.15 7.04
N SER A 109 14.89 37.79 5.92
CA SER A 109 15.05 36.49 5.19
C SER A 109 16.45 36.31 4.59
N ALA A 110 17.48 36.29 5.42
CA ALA A 110 18.87 36.09 5.03
C ALA A 110 19.20 34.60 4.85
N SER A 111 20.10 34.30 3.92
CA SER A 111 20.45 32.93 3.56
C SER A 111 21.95 32.71 3.67
N PHE A 112 22.34 31.57 4.25
CA PHE A 112 23.75 31.19 4.39
C PHE A 112 23.99 29.84 3.69
N ASN A 113 24.64 29.85 2.53
CA ASN A 113 24.89 28.64 1.74
C ASN A 113 26.32 28.14 1.94
N LEU A 114 26.48 27.00 2.59
CA LEU A 114 27.74 26.37 2.93
C LEU A 114 28.07 25.27 1.94
N TRP A 115 29.18 25.39 1.22
CA TRP A 115 29.61 24.41 0.21
C TRP A 115 30.88 23.64 0.60
N GLY A 116 31.71 24.18 1.49
CA GLY A 116 32.92 23.49 1.94
C GLY A 116 32.68 22.47 3.06
N PRO A 117 33.68 21.60 3.31
CA PRO A 117 33.56 20.45 4.21
C PRO A 117 33.53 20.82 5.70
N VAL A 118 34.20 21.91 6.09
CA VAL A 118 34.26 22.36 7.48
C VAL A 118 33.29 23.52 7.70
N THR A 119 32.41 23.34 8.67
CA THR A 119 31.41 24.33 9.05
C THR A 119 31.23 24.33 10.56
N ASN A 120 31.83 25.30 11.22
CA ASN A 120 31.72 25.47 12.67
C ASN A 120 30.98 26.76 12.99
N PHE A 121 29.90 26.66 13.76
CA PHE A 121 29.17 27.81 14.29
C PHE A 121 29.51 28.03 15.78
N GLY A 122 29.87 29.26 16.13
CA GLY A 122 29.83 29.76 17.50
C GLY A 122 28.39 30.14 17.85
N THR A 123 28.09 31.41 18.04
CA THR A 123 26.70 31.87 18.25
C THR A 123 26.00 32.09 16.90
N LEU A 124 24.80 31.52 16.70
CA LEU A 124 23.94 31.82 15.55
C LEU A 124 22.64 32.44 16.06
N ILE A 125 22.34 33.65 15.61
CA ILE A 125 21.06 34.30 15.88
C ILE A 125 20.22 34.17 14.60
N PRO A 126 19.34 33.16 14.49
CA PRO A 126 18.51 33.00 13.29
C PRO A 126 17.48 34.14 13.17
N GLY A 127 17.15 34.52 11.94
CA GLY A 127 15.97 35.32 11.63
C GLY A 127 14.73 34.46 11.40
N THR A 128 13.55 35.06 11.52
CA THR A 128 12.24 34.38 11.39
C THR A 128 11.96 33.75 10.02
N ALA A 129 12.71 34.15 8.99
CA ALA A 129 12.67 33.58 7.65
C ALA A 129 14.06 33.27 7.09
N SER A 130 15.10 33.26 7.93
CA SER A 130 16.47 32.98 7.50
C SER A 130 16.71 31.48 7.40
N TYR A 131 17.55 31.05 6.46
CA TYR A 131 17.96 29.64 6.38
C TYR A 131 19.48 29.46 6.29
N VAL A 132 19.95 28.33 6.84
CA VAL A 132 21.30 27.82 6.63
C VAL A 132 21.20 26.61 5.72
N GLY A 133 21.86 26.69 4.58
CA GLY A 133 21.90 25.64 3.58
C GLY A 133 23.25 24.95 3.54
N TYR A 134 23.27 23.63 3.52
CA TYR A 134 24.44 22.79 3.27
C TYR A 134 24.35 22.25 1.85
N TRP A 135 25.13 22.83 0.92
CA TRP A 135 25.04 22.61 -0.53
C TRP A 135 26.27 21.89 -1.12
N GLY A 136 27.27 21.58 -0.29
CA GLY A 136 28.54 21.04 -0.76
C GLY A 136 28.40 19.66 -1.39
N ASN A 137 29.15 19.37 -2.45
CA ASN A 137 29.30 18.01 -3.00
C ASN A 137 30.40 17.24 -2.25
N CYS A 138 30.50 17.47 -0.95
CA CYS A 138 31.46 16.83 -0.05
C CYS A 138 30.76 16.43 1.24
N THR A 139 31.39 15.57 2.03
CA THR A 139 30.97 15.34 3.41
C THR A 139 31.00 16.67 4.18
N GLN A 140 29.86 17.08 4.73
CA GLN A 140 29.77 18.24 5.61
C GLN A 140 29.28 17.78 6.98
N TYR A 141 29.89 18.35 8.01
CA TYR A 141 29.49 18.15 9.39
C TYR A 141 28.56 19.29 9.80
N ILE A 142 27.29 18.98 9.98
CA ILE A 142 26.34 19.96 10.49
C ILE A 142 26.72 20.17 11.96
N SER A 143 27.02 21.42 12.35
CA SER A 143 27.41 21.80 13.72
C SER A 143 26.31 22.60 14.40
N LYS A 144 26.16 22.47 15.73
CA LYS A 144 25.16 23.23 16.47
C LYS A 144 25.69 24.63 16.68
N PRO A 145 24.87 25.68 16.52
CA PRO A 145 25.16 26.93 17.19
C PRO A 145 25.30 26.71 18.70
N VAL A 146 26.36 27.24 19.29
CA VAL A 146 26.60 27.22 20.75
C VAL A 146 25.43 27.85 21.51
N ASN A 147 24.84 28.92 20.95
CA ASN A 147 23.63 29.57 21.44
C ASN A 147 22.67 29.81 20.26
N GLY A 148 21.48 29.20 20.32
CA GLY A 148 20.45 29.27 19.28
C GLY A 148 20.20 27.93 18.58
N ASP A 149 19.06 27.82 17.90
CA ASP A 149 18.73 26.71 17.00
C ASP A 149 18.59 27.21 15.56
N TYR A 150 18.59 26.33 14.56
CA TYR A 150 18.24 26.74 13.21
C TYR A 150 16.75 27.01 13.11
N ASN A 151 16.38 28.07 12.39
CA ASN A 151 14.98 28.24 11.99
C ASN A 151 14.66 27.34 10.78
N PHE A 152 15.33 27.57 9.64
CA PHE A 152 15.25 26.72 8.45
C PHE A 152 16.62 26.10 8.15
N LEU A 153 16.67 24.77 8.10
CA LEU A 153 17.87 24.02 7.71
C LEU A 153 17.63 23.33 6.36
N TYR A 154 18.38 23.73 5.34
CA TYR A 154 18.35 23.12 4.02
C TYR A 154 19.58 22.24 3.83
N ILE A 155 19.38 20.99 3.44
CA ILE A 155 20.47 20.04 3.21
C ILE A 155 20.30 19.50 1.81
N THR A 156 21.25 19.79 0.92
CA THR A 156 21.18 19.38 -0.46
C THR A 156 22.54 18.99 -1.01
N ASN A 157 22.54 18.14 -2.03
CA ASN A 157 23.71 18.01 -2.89
C ASN A 157 23.64 19.14 -3.93
N GLY A 158 24.77 19.81 -4.17
CA GLY A 158 24.93 20.66 -5.34
C GLY A 158 24.60 19.87 -6.62
N ALA A 159 24.03 20.56 -7.61
CA ALA A 159 23.49 19.98 -8.83
C ALA A 159 24.32 18.79 -9.39
N TYR A 160 23.62 17.72 -9.77
CA TYR A 160 24.15 16.50 -10.37
C TYR A 160 25.28 16.79 -11.37
N VAL A 161 26.48 16.28 -11.09
CA VAL A 161 27.54 16.14 -12.11
C VAL A 161 28.01 14.68 -12.08
N ASN A 162 27.60 13.89 -13.08
CA ASN A 162 28.17 12.59 -13.46
C ASN A 162 28.12 11.44 -12.44
N GLY A 163 26.94 11.04 -11.96
CA GLY A 163 26.68 9.65 -11.52
C GLY A 163 27.53 9.07 -10.38
N SER A 164 28.24 9.89 -9.61
CA SER A 164 28.99 9.45 -8.41
C SER A 164 28.12 9.50 -7.15
N PRO A 165 28.34 8.60 -6.17
CA PRO A 165 27.40 8.35 -5.10
C PRO A 165 27.17 9.53 -4.17
N ILE A 166 25.94 9.58 -3.66
CA ILE A 166 25.38 10.49 -2.67
C ILE A 166 26.39 10.82 -1.56
N THR A 167 26.76 12.09 -1.41
CA THR A 167 27.62 12.54 -0.31
C THR A 167 26.83 12.62 0.99
N THR A 168 27.17 11.77 1.97
CA THR A 168 26.54 11.76 3.30
C THR A 168 26.80 13.06 4.07
N LYS A 169 25.76 13.59 4.72
CA LYS A 169 25.85 14.71 5.67
C LYS A 169 25.68 14.16 7.08
N TYR A 170 26.62 14.47 7.97
CA TYR A 170 26.60 13.94 9.33
C TYR A 170 26.08 15.01 10.29
N LEU A 171 25.07 14.65 11.08
CA LEU A 171 24.62 15.45 12.21
C LEU A 171 25.35 15.00 13.48
N MET A 172 26.17 15.88 14.04
CA MET A 172 27.07 15.60 15.16
C MET A 172 26.54 16.04 16.54
N TYR A 173 25.26 16.37 16.66
CA TYR A 173 24.71 16.92 17.91
C TYR A 173 23.18 16.81 18.00
N ASP A 174 22.65 17.08 19.19
CA ASP A 174 21.20 17.12 19.46
C ASP A 174 20.54 18.37 18.85
N ILE A 175 19.72 18.16 17.81
CA ILE A 175 18.84 19.19 17.25
C ILE A 175 17.51 19.15 18.00
N LYS A 176 17.06 20.31 18.50
CA LYS A 176 15.70 20.52 19.01
C LYS A 176 15.07 21.71 18.32
N ASP A 177 13.75 21.68 18.19
CA ASP A 177 12.92 22.81 17.75
C ASP A 177 13.28 23.48 16.41
N VAL A 178 13.89 22.75 15.45
CA VAL A 178 14.10 23.28 14.10
C VAL A 178 12.78 23.36 13.36
N ALA A 179 12.37 24.57 12.97
CA ALA A 179 11.04 24.86 12.40
C ALA A 179 10.75 24.01 11.16
N MET A 180 11.73 23.87 10.25
CA MET A 180 11.63 22.96 9.11
C MET A 180 13.02 22.49 8.66
N VAL A 181 13.14 21.18 8.43
CA VAL A 181 14.30 20.58 7.75
C VAL A 181 13.87 20.12 6.37
N THR A 182 14.52 20.65 5.33
CA THR A 182 14.37 20.14 3.97
C THR A 182 15.63 19.43 3.55
N VAL A 183 15.53 18.14 3.25
CA VAL A 183 16.61 17.33 2.70
C VAL A 183 16.27 16.99 1.26
N TYR A 184 17.15 17.36 0.32
CA TYR A 184 16.91 17.17 -1.10
C TYR A 184 18.12 16.51 -1.77
N LEU A 185 17.90 15.39 -2.46
CA LEU A 185 18.92 14.67 -3.25
C LEU A 185 20.11 14.12 -2.45
N THR A 186 19.99 13.98 -1.13
CA THR A 186 21.09 13.49 -0.28
C THR A 186 20.59 12.71 0.94
N SER A 187 21.51 12.05 1.65
CA SER A 187 21.25 11.35 2.91
C SER A 187 21.68 12.21 4.11
N LEU A 188 20.75 12.42 5.05
CA LEU A 188 21.06 12.95 6.37
C LEU A 188 21.33 11.78 7.32
N GLU A 189 22.56 11.64 7.79
CA GLU A 189 22.93 10.62 8.78
C GLU A 189 23.02 11.21 10.19
N ILE A 190 22.26 10.64 11.11
CA ILE A 190 22.26 11.02 12.52
C ILE A 190 23.14 10.05 13.34
N GLY A 191 24.04 10.59 14.15
CA GLY A 191 24.83 9.83 15.12
C GLY A 191 24.04 9.40 16.37
N ASP A 192 24.68 9.47 17.54
CA ASP A 192 24.10 9.08 18.85
C ASP A 192 23.15 10.11 19.47
N HIS A 193 22.73 11.10 18.69
CA HIS A 193 22.06 12.29 19.20
C HIS A 193 20.53 12.22 19.15
N ASN A 194 19.86 12.87 20.09
CA ASN A 194 18.41 13.05 20.00
C ASN A 194 18.09 14.13 18.97
N VAL A 195 17.14 13.85 18.09
CA VAL A 195 16.78 14.79 17.03
C VAL A 195 15.28 14.99 17.02
N GLU A 196 14.88 16.26 17.09
CA GLU A 196 13.50 16.68 17.04
C GLU A 196 13.29 17.73 15.93
N PHE A 197 12.46 17.37 14.95
CA PHE A 197 12.11 18.24 13.83
C PHE A 197 10.69 18.79 14.03
N ASN A 198 10.48 20.11 13.93
CA ASN A 198 9.13 20.66 13.95
C ASN A 198 8.37 20.39 12.65
N ALA A 199 9.06 20.24 11.52
CA ALA A 199 8.52 19.71 10.27
C ALA A 199 9.68 19.19 9.42
N CYS A 200 9.40 18.24 8.52
CA CYS A 200 10.39 17.76 7.55
C CYS A 200 9.83 17.62 6.15
N SER A 201 10.68 17.88 5.15
CA SER A 201 10.42 17.51 3.76
C SER A 201 11.63 16.80 3.19
N PHE A 202 11.47 15.53 2.82
CA PHE A 202 12.50 14.70 2.23
C PHE A 202 12.22 14.58 0.73
N GLY A 203 12.66 15.53 -0.10
CA GLY A 203 12.37 15.51 -1.53
C GLY A 203 13.37 14.63 -2.31
N ASN A 204 12.84 13.80 -3.21
CA ASN A 204 13.64 13.08 -4.21
C ASN A 204 13.16 13.48 -5.61
N SER A 205 14.08 13.88 -6.50
CA SER A 205 13.71 14.37 -7.84
C SER A 205 13.61 13.27 -8.90
N SER A 206 14.28 12.12 -8.77
CA SER A 206 14.14 10.99 -9.70
C SER A 206 15.24 9.93 -9.49
N GLY A 207 14.85 8.68 -9.22
CA GLY A 207 15.72 7.50 -9.34
C GLY A 207 16.44 7.08 -8.06
N THR A 208 16.25 5.83 -7.64
CA THR A 208 17.06 5.03 -6.70
C THR A 208 17.94 5.82 -5.72
N VAL A 209 17.39 6.21 -4.56
CA VAL A 209 18.14 6.90 -3.50
C VAL A 209 18.31 6.01 -2.27
N THR A 210 19.55 5.95 -1.80
CA THR A 210 19.98 5.55 -0.45
C THR A 210 19.39 6.52 0.58
N ALA A 211 18.63 6.03 1.56
CA ALA A 211 18.02 6.75 2.69
C ALA A 211 18.08 8.28 2.73
N ALA A 212 16.93 8.96 2.64
CA ALA A 212 16.84 10.41 2.82
C ALA A 212 17.15 10.83 4.28
N LEU A 213 16.84 9.94 5.23
CA LEU A 213 17.23 10.04 6.63
C LEU A 213 17.77 8.68 7.08
N SER A 214 18.99 8.64 7.59
CA SER A 214 19.58 7.47 8.24
C SER A 214 20.02 7.77 9.67
N ARG A 215 20.07 6.75 10.54
CA ARG A 215 20.67 6.86 11.88
C ARG A 215 21.62 5.69 12.12
N LYS A 216 22.81 5.99 12.64
CA LYS A 216 23.79 4.96 13.07
C LYS A 216 23.93 4.84 14.58
N GLY A 217 23.49 5.85 15.35
CA GLY A 217 23.59 5.86 16.81
C GLY A 217 22.31 5.50 17.55
N THR A 218 22.32 5.67 18.87
CA THR A 218 21.28 5.20 19.83
C THR A 218 20.21 6.24 20.22
N GLY A 219 20.31 7.47 19.73
CA GLY A 219 19.37 8.55 20.08
C GLY A 219 17.96 8.38 19.50
N THR A 220 17.02 9.18 20.02
CA THR A 220 15.62 9.19 19.57
C THR A 220 15.39 10.15 18.39
N THR A 221 14.43 9.83 17.52
CA THR A 221 14.03 10.68 16.39
C THR A 221 12.55 11.03 16.52
N VAL A 222 12.24 12.31 16.70
CA VAL A 222 10.88 12.82 16.84
C VAL A 222 10.59 13.84 15.74
N ILE A 223 9.47 13.70 15.06
CA ILE A 223 8.97 14.67 14.08
C ILE A 223 7.65 15.23 14.59
N LYS A 224 7.67 16.47 15.08
CA LYS A 224 6.53 17.13 15.73
C LYS A 224 5.43 17.56 14.76
N GLY A 225 5.78 17.97 13.54
CA GLY A 225 4.83 18.42 12.52
C GLY A 225 4.73 17.47 11.35
N LEU A 226 4.17 17.94 10.23
CA LEU A 226 4.03 17.12 9.03
C LEU A 226 5.40 16.76 8.46
N CYS A 227 5.61 15.48 8.17
CA CYS A 227 6.73 15.04 7.35
C CYS A 227 6.28 14.70 5.93
N SER A 228 6.80 15.39 4.91
CA SER A 228 6.42 15.18 3.51
C SER A 228 7.55 14.62 2.64
N GLY A 229 7.20 14.07 1.48
CA GLY A 229 8.15 13.68 0.41
C GLY A 229 8.89 12.37 0.65
N ILE A 230 8.69 11.72 1.79
CA ILE A 230 9.51 10.57 2.23
C ILE A 230 9.61 9.50 1.15
N SER A 231 10.84 9.21 0.71
CA SER A 231 11.12 8.05 -0.15
C SER A 231 11.77 6.90 0.63
N TYR A 232 12.60 7.21 1.64
CA TYR A 232 13.22 6.19 2.50
C TYR A 232 13.70 6.84 3.80
N ILE A 233 13.27 6.30 4.95
CA ILE A 233 13.79 6.62 6.29
C ILE A 233 14.33 5.32 6.89
N ASP A 234 15.55 5.35 7.41
CA ASP A 234 16.15 4.21 8.08
C ASP A 234 16.86 4.65 9.36
N VAL A 235 16.10 4.69 10.44
CA VAL A 235 16.65 4.98 11.77
C VAL A 235 17.18 3.71 12.46
N GLY A 236 17.33 2.61 11.73
CA GLY A 236 17.85 1.33 12.23
C GLY A 236 17.00 0.76 13.37
N ASN A 237 17.65 0.34 14.45
CA ASN A 237 16.99 -0.22 15.64
C ASN A 237 16.46 0.85 16.61
N ASN A 238 16.30 2.10 16.17
CA ASN A 238 15.80 3.17 17.02
C ASN A 238 14.32 3.44 16.79
N PRO A 239 13.56 3.86 17.81
CA PRO A 239 12.18 4.30 17.64
C PRO A 239 12.11 5.58 16.80
N LEU A 240 11.07 5.68 15.98
CA LEU A 240 10.71 6.87 15.21
C LEU A 240 9.33 7.36 15.64
N GLU A 241 9.22 8.59 16.13
CA GLU A 241 7.96 9.17 16.60
C GLU A 241 7.46 10.29 15.69
N PHE A 242 6.19 10.23 15.31
CA PHE A 242 5.49 11.27 14.56
C PHE A 242 4.40 11.92 15.42
N ARG A 243 4.32 13.25 15.37
CA ARG A 243 3.29 14.06 16.04
C ARG A 243 2.55 15.04 15.11
N GLY A 244 2.86 15.08 13.82
CA GLY A 244 2.08 15.89 12.85
C GLY A 244 1.68 15.16 11.57
N GLY A 245 1.77 13.83 11.57
CA GLY A 245 1.44 12.98 10.44
C GLY A 245 2.56 12.86 9.40
N ILE A 246 2.27 12.10 8.36
CA ILE A 246 3.19 11.71 7.30
C ILE A 246 2.51 11.80 5.95
N THR A 247 3.16 12.47 5.00
CA THR A 247 2.90 12.35 3.56
C THR A 247 4.08 11.65 2.91
N ALA A 248 3.98 10.33 2.81
CA ALA A 248 4.95 9.47 2.14
C ALA A 248 4.87 9.64 0.62
N GLY A 249 6.03 9.67 -0.01
CA GLY A 249 6.19 9.68 -1.46
C GLY A 249 5.88 8.32 -2.09
N VAL A 250 6.41 8.11 -3.29
CA VAL A 250 6.28 6.85 -4.02
C VAL A 250 7.23 5.80 -3.43
N ALA A 251 6.71 4.60 -3.13
CA ALA A 251 7.48 3.45 -2.65
C ALA A 251 8.30 3.73 -1.36
N ALA A 252 7.73 4.49 -0.43
CA ALA A 252 8.42 4.83 0.81
C ALA A 252 8.73 3.57 1.64
N VAL A 253 9.95 3.46 2.16
CA VAL A 253 10.32 2.45 3.16
C VAL A 253 10.69 3.15 4.44
N ILE A 254 10.11 2.72 5.55
CA ILE A 254 10.45 3.22 6.89
C ILE A 254 10.99 2.04 7.69
N ASN A 255 12.29 2.07 7.98
CA ASN A 255 12.98 1.13 8.84
C ASN A 255 13.30 1.82 10.18
N ALA A 256 12.73 1.29 11.26
CA ALA A 256 12.85 1.79 12.63
C ALA A 256 12.60 0.61 13.58
N SER A 257 13.05 0.56 14.83
CA SER A 257 12.62 -0.54 15.71
C SER A 257 11.12 -0.53 15.98
N GLU A 258 10.52 0.67 15.97
CA GLU A 258 9.10 0.92 16.12
C GLU A 258 8.76 2.30 15.55
N ILE A 259 7.57 2.45 14.97
CA ILE A 259 7.01 3.73 14.52
C ILE A 259 5.88 4.12 15.48
N ARG A 260 5.95 5.31 16.08
CA ARG A 260 4.94 5.82 17.03
C ARG A 260 4.18 7.00 16.47
N PHE A 261 2.88 7.05 16.73
CA PHE A 261 2.02 8.21 16.51
C PHE A 261 1.41 8.64 17.84
N THR A 262 1.82 9.78 18.41
CA THR A 262 1.55 10.10 19.83
C THR A 262 0.70 11.35 20.07
N THR A 263 0.20 11.99 19.02
CA THR A 263 -0.71 13.14 19.12
C THR A 263 -1.87 12.99 18.15
N ASN A 264 -2.95 13.74 18.35
CA ASN A 264 -4.21 13.50 17.65
C ASN A 264 -4.16 13.87 16.17
N ASN A 265 -5.13 13.33 15.40
CA ASN A 265 -5.39 13.68 14.00
C ASN A 265 -4.20 13.51 13.06
N GLN A 266 -3.48 12.40 13.21
CA GLN A 266 -2.35 12.09 12.34
C GLN A 266 -2.90 11.53 11.03
N THR A 267 -2.39 12.01 9.92
CA THR A 267 -2.69 11.44 8.61
C THR A 267 -1.47 10.69 8.11
N PHE A 268 -1.66 9.47 7.64
CA PHE A 268 -0.70 8.72 6.85
C PHE A 268 -1.18 8.74 5.40
N LYS A 269 -0.49 9.49 4.55
CA LYS A 269 -0.82 9.65 3.13
C LYS A 269 0.31 9.09 2.28
N GLY A 270 0.07 8.03 1.53
CA GLY A 270 1.02 7.51 0.53
C GLY A 270 0.60 7.85 -0.89
N ILE A 271 1.54 7.91 -1.84
CA ILE A 271 1.22 8.22 -3.24
C ILE A 271 1.00 6.95 -4.10
N LEU A 272 1.74 5.86 -3.86
CA LEU A 272 1.64 4.60 -4.66
C LEU A 272 1.91 3.30 -3.88
N SER A 273 2.78 3.31 -2.87
CA SER A 273 2.96 2.23 -1.89
C SER A 273 3.90 2.70 -0.79
N THR A 274 3.63 2.32 0.46
CA THR A 274 4.57 2.53 1.56
C THR A 274 4.67 1.24 2.36
N THR A 275 5.89 0.80 2.63
CA THR A 275 6.16 -0.41 3.40
C THR A 275 6.71 -0.03 4.77
N ALA A 276 5.97 -0.41 5.82
CA ALA A 276 6.48 -0.38 7.19
C ALA A 276 6.95 -1.78 7.55
N THR A 277 8.25 -1.93 7.78
CA THR A 277 8.85 -3.23 8.11
C THR A 277 8.75 -3.58 9.59
N THR A 278 8.32 -2.62 10.42
CA THR A 278 8.40 -2.71 11.87
C THR A 278 7.09 -2.28 12.53
N PRO A 279 6.91 -2.58 13.83
CA PRO A 279 5.64 -2.32 14.51
C PRO A 279 5.25 -0.84 14.46
N ILE A 280 3.97 -0.59 14.20
CA ILE A 280 3.35 0.73 14.31
C ILE A 280 2.52 0.78 15.60
N ILE A 281 2.80 1.76 16.46
CA ILE A 281 2.07 2.00 17.71
C ILE A 281 1.33 3.34 17.63
N ILE A 282 0.02 3.29 17.81
CA ILE A 282 -0.87 4.45 17.90
C ILE A 282 -1.09 4.77 19.38
N GLY A 283 -0.74 5.97 19.81
CA GLY A 283 -0.85 6.41 21.19
C GLY A 283 -2.29 6.50 21.71
N SER A 284 -2.42 6.72 23.02
CA SER A 284 -3.70 6.86 23.71
C SER A 284 -4.44 8.10 23.20
N GLY A 285 -5.72 7.95 22.88
CA GLY A 285 -6.58 9.01 22.33
C GLY A 285 -6.24 9.44 20.90
N VAL A 286 -5.21 8.84 20.27
CA VAL A 286 -4.75 9.22 18.94
C VAL A 286 -5.58 8.53 17.86
N THR A 287 -6.01 9.31 16.86
CA THR A 287 -6.52 8.79 15.60
C THR A 287 -5.45 8.90 14.52
N LEU A 288 -5.08 7.76 13.94
CA LEU A 288 -4.27 7.65 12.73
C LEU A 288 -5.19 7.37 11.54
N THR A 289 -5.31 8.34 10.63
CA THR A 289 -6.08 8.19 9.39
C THR A 289 -5.17 7.75 8.24
N LEU A 290 -5.41 6.59 7.66
CA LEU A 290 -4.83 6.22 6.37
C LEU A 290 -5.63 6.91 5.27
N ASP A 291 -5.01 7.87 4.59
CA ASP A 291 -5.65 8.69 3.56
C ASP A 291 -5.14 8.36 2.15
N GLY A 292 -5.97 7.64 1.40
CA GLY A 292 -5.72 7.21 0.04
C GLY A 292 -6.43 8.08 -0.98
N THR A 293 -6.17 9.39 -1.01
CA THR A 293 -6.79 10.30 -2.00
C THR A 293 -6.49 9.91 -3.46
N ASN A 294 -5.54 9.01 -3.66
CA ASN A 294 -5.16 8.47 -4.96
C ASN A 294 -5.56 6.99 -4.96
N THR A 295 -6.15 6.50 -6.05
CA THR A 295 -6.75 5.16 -6.17
C THR A 295 -5.80 3.96 -5.94
N ASN A 296 -4.54 4.20 -5.58
CA ASN A 296 -3.49 3.19 -5.38
C ASN A 296 -2.66 3.42 -4.11
N THR A 297 -3.14 4.18 -3.12
CA THR A 297 -2.37 4.36 -1.88
C THR A 297 -2.45 3.11 -1.00
N TRP A 298 -1.34 2.36 -0.94
CA TRP A 298 -1.24 1.15 -0.13
C TRP A 298 -0.28 1.34 1.03
N LEU A 299 -0.74 1.12 2.27
CA LEU A 299 0.15 0.87 3.40
C LEU A 299 0.37 -0.64 3.50
N THR A 300 1.58 -1.10 3.16
CA THR A 300 2.02 -2.48 3.34
C THR A 300 2.70 -2.61 4.70
N LEU A 301 2.09 -3.36 5.60
CA LEU A 301 2.67 -3.70 6.88
C LEU A 301 3.36 -5.06 6.77
N LEU A 302 4.67 -5.11 7.03
CA LEU A 302 5.40 -6.37 7.25
C LEU A 302 5.44 -6.78 8.73
N SER A 303 4.81 -5.98 9.59
CA SER A 303 4.79 -6.12 11.04
C SER A 303 3.41 -5.73 11.60
N THR A 304 3.30 -5.56 12.91
CA THR A 304 2.02 -5.27 13.58
C THR A 304 1.67 -3.79 13.52
N ILE A 305 0.37 -3.47 13.59
CA ILE A 305 -0.14 -2.13 13.90
C ILE A 305 -1.10 -2.25 15.07
N ASN A 306 -0.86 -1.53 16.16
CA ASN A 306 -1.66 -1.61 17.36
C ASN A 306 -1.82 -0.24 18.03
N GLY A 307 -2.91 -0.10 18.78
CA GLY A 307 -3.08 0.96 19.76
C GLY A 307 -2.32 0.67 21.05
N THR A 308 -2.02 1.71 21.83
CA THR A 308 -1.57 1.54 23.21
C THR A 308 -2.71 1.11 24.14
N ASP A 309 -3.94 1.49 23.81
CA ASP A 309 -5.16 1.13 24.57
C ASP A 309 -6.42 1.19 23.67
N SER A 310 -7.60 1.00 24.26
CA SER A 310 -8.89 1.02 23.55
C SER A 310 -9.30 2.37 22.94
N THR A 311 -8.59 3.46 23.25
CA THR A 311 -8.88 4.81 22.74
C THR A 311 -8.05 5.18 21.52
N SER A 312 -7.03 4.38 21.18
CA SER A 312 -6.27 4.49 19.94
C SER A 312 -7.12 4.06 18.75
N ILE A 313 -7.18 4.87 17.68
CA ILE A 313 -8.02 4.62 16.51
C ILE A 313 -7.16 4.53 15.25
N LEU A 314 -7.31 3.43 14.50
CA LEU A 314 -6.86 3.33 13.12
C LEU A 314 -8.07 3.54 12.21
N ASN A 315 -8.10 4.66 11.49
CA ASN A 315 -9.15 4.99 10.54
C ASN A 315 -8.67 4.79 9.11
N CYS A 316 -9.26 3.86 8.36
CA CYS A 316 -8.91 3.65 6.96
C CYS A 316 -10.00 4.26 6.08
N ASN A 317 -9.70 5.33 5.34
CA ASN A 317 -10.65 5.96 4.43
C ASN A 317 -11.13 4.97 3.33
N PRO A 318 -12.32 5.17 2.74
CA PRO A 318 -12.89 4.28 1.72
C PRO A 318 -12.01 3.99 0.50
N THR A 319 -11.12 4.93 0.17
CA THR A 319 -10.20 4.83 -0.97
C THR A 319 -8.80 4.33 -0.58
N SER A 320 -8.58 4.05 0.70
CA SER A 320 -7.31 3.58 1.24
C SER A 320 -7.25 2.06 1.25
N TYR A 321 -6.04 1.54 1.04
CA TYR A 321 -5.78 0.11 1.13
C TYR A 321 -4.77 -0.17 2.23
N LEU A 322 -5.14 -1.09 3.13
CA LEU A 322 -4.23 -1.66 4.11
C LEU A 322 -3.83 -3.06 3.65
N ILE A 323 -2.55 -3.26 3.33
CA ILE A 323 -1.98 -4.54 2.95
C ILE A 323 -1.23 -5.11 4.15
N LEU A 324 -1.64 -6.27 4.65
CA LEU A 324 -0.98 -6.97 5.75
C LEU A 324 -0.17 -8.13 5.16
N LYS A 325 1.16 -8.08 5.31
CA LYS A 325 2.05 -9.16 4.89
C LYS A 325 2.88 -9.67 6.07
N GLY A 326 2.90 -10.98 6.29
CA GLY A 326 3.82 -11.61 7.24
C GLY A 326 3.54 -11.41 8.74
N ALA A 327 2.64 -10.50 9.14
CA ALA A 327 2.25 -10.36 10.55
C ALA A 327 1.07 -11.29 10.91
N PRO A 328 1.22 -12.25 11.84
CA PRO A 328 0.18 -13.24 12.16
C PRO A 328 -1.00 -12.68 12.97
N THR A 329 -0.99 -11.39 13.32
CA THR A 329 -1.97 -10.75 14.21
C THR A 329 -2.82 -9.73 13.47
N ASP A 330 -4.12 -9.69 13.76
CA ASP A 330 -5.01 -8.62 13.28
C ASP A 330 -4.48 -7.22 13.60
N PRO A 331 -4.75 -6.21 12.75
CA PRO A 331 -4.57 -4.81 13.10
C PRO A 331 -5.37 -4.44 14.35
N MET A 332 -4.79 -3.59 15.19
CA MET A 332 -5.47 -3.02 16.35
C MET A 332 -6.03 -4.09 17.30
N VAL A 333 -5.21 -5.10 17.64
CA VAL A 333 -5.52 -6.03 18.75
C VAL A 333 -5.88 -5.25 20.01
N THR A 334 -5.15 -4.15 20.22
CA THR A 334 -5.47 -3.11 21.17
C THR A 334 -5.91 -1.86 20.40
N GLY A 335 -7.03 -1.26 20.77
CA GLY A 335 -7.60 -0.08 20.11
C GLY A 335 -8.79 -0.38 19.19
N VAL A 336 -9.15 0.59 18.36
CA VAL A 336 -10.34 0.55 17.49
C VAL A 336 -9.91 0.64 16.03
N TRP A 337 -10.37 -0.31 15.21
CA TRP A 337 -10.13 -0.30 13.77
C TRP A 337 -11.37 0.09 12.95
N GLN A 338 -11.40 1.34 12.51
CA GLN A 338 -12.41 1.89 11.62
C GLN A 338 -12.01 1.67 10.14
N ALA A 339 -12.04 0.42 9.70
CA ALA A 339 -11.91 0.08 8.28
C ALA A 339 -13.16 0.52 7.49
N ALA A 340 -13.13 1.71 6.89
CA ALA A 340 -14.09 2.15 5.88
C ALA A 340 -13.59 1.87 4.45
N GLY A 341 -12.31 1.53 4.26
CA GLY A 341 -11.70 1.13 2.99
C GLY A 341 -11.51 -0.38 2.79
N SER A 342 -10.90 -0.73 1.67
CA SER A 342 -10.56 -2.11 1.29
C SER A 342 -9.38 -2.65 2.11
N VAL A 343 -9.45 -3.93 2.50
CA VAL A 343 -8.39 -4.60 3.26
C VAL A 343 -7.82 -5.76 2.45
N TYR A 344 -6.50 -5.83 2.41
CA TYR A 344 -5.73 -6.82 1.67
C TYR A 344 -4.89 -7.63 2.64
N TYR A 345 -5.16 -8.91 2.73
CA TYR A 345 -4.37 -9.88 3.47
C TYR A 345 -3.49 -10.63 2.45
N SER A 346 -2.16 -10.59 2.56
CA SER A 346 -1.24 -11.25 1.61
C SER A 346 -0.09 -11.90 2.37
N PHE A 347 -0.14 -13.21 2.55
CA PHE A 347 0.81 -13.92 3.41
C PHE A 347 1.63 -14.91 2.61
N GLY A 348 2.94 -14.65 2.46
CA GLY A 348 3.85 -15.54 1.73
C GLY A 348 3.88 -16.97 2.30
N SER A 349 3.73 -17.12 3.62
CA SER A 349 3.55 -18.41 4.32
C SER A 349 2.97 -18.18 5.73
N GLY A 350 2.26 -19.16 6.27
CA GLY A 350 1.67 -19.12 7.62
C GLY A 350 0.14 -19.09 7.64
N SER A 351 -0.47 -19.34 8.79
CA SER A 351 -1.91 -19.11 8.99
C SER A 351 -2.14 -17.75 9.65
N PHE A 352 -3.29 -17.14 9.37
CA PHE A 352 -3.67 -15.89 10.02
C PHE A 352 -5.13 -15.92 10.43
N THR A 353 -5.43 -15.14 11.47
CA THR A 353 -6.78 -14.99 11.97
C THR A 353 -7.37 -13.67 11.52
N ILE A 354 -8.61 -13.68 11.05
CA ILE A 354 -9.40 -12.47 10.81
C ILE A 354 -10.39 -12.26 11.96
N LYS A 355 -10.43 -11.06 12.57
CA LYS A 355 -11.35 -10.72 13.68
C LYS A 355 -12.42 -9.67 13.40
N LYS A 356 -12.34 -8.89 12.33
CA LYS A 356 -13.38 -7.86 12.09
C LYS A 356 -14.63 -8.49 11.46
N PRO A 357 -15.86 -8.12 11.90
CA PRO A 357 -17.10 -8.61 11.30
C PRO A 357 -17.49 -7.94 10.00
N THR A 358 -16.94 -6.76 9.67
CA THR A 358 -17.41 -5.98 8.52
C THR A 358 -16.26 -5.44 7.67
N TYR A 359 -16.36 -5.65 6.36
CA TYR A 359 -15.41 -5.16 5.36
C TYR A 359 -16.15 -4.43 4.24
N VAL A 360 -15.54 -3.38 3.68
CA VAL A 360 -15.97 -2.91 2.36
C VAL A 360 -15.53 -3.91 1.31
N GLU A 361 -14.24 -4.22 1.28
CA GLU A 361 -13.71 -5.28 0.44
C GLU A 361 -12.71 -6.11 1.24
N LEU A 362 -12.89 -7.42 1.21
CA LEU A 362 -11.98 -8.39 1.82
C LEU A 362 -11.20 -9.10 0.71
N ASN A 363 -9.92 -8.76 0.57
CA ASN A 363 -9.04 -9.48 -0.35
C ASN A 363 -8.08 -10.36 0.44
N ILE A 364 -7.99 -11.64 0.07
CA ILE A 364 -7.03 -12.59 0.65
C ILE A 364 -6.17 -13.16 -0.48
N TYR A 365 -4.86 -12.99 -0.36
CA TYR A 365 -3.84 -13.42 -1.32
C TYR A 365 -2.88 -14.43 -0.69
N ASP A 366 -2.29 -15.23 -1.58
CA ASP A 366 -1.18 -16.17 -1.33
C ASP A 366 -1.59 -17.45 -0.58
N SER A 367 -0.73 -18.47 -0.56
CA SER A 367 -1.05 -19.86 -0.17
C SER A 367 -1.28 -20.13 1.32
N ALA A 368 -1.52 -19.08 2.11
CA ALA A 368 -1.79 -19.18 3.53
C ALA A 368 -3.23 -19.67 3.81
N GLN A 369 -3.38 -20.44 4.90
CA GLN A 369 -4.70 -20.75 5.46
C GLN A 369 -5.15 -19.57 6.33
N CYS A 370 -6.26 -18.94 5.94
CA CYS A 370 -6.94 -17.95 6.75
C CYS A 370 -7.99 -18.65 7.62
N THR A 371 -7.97 -18.41 8.92
CA THR A 371 -9.04 -18.85 9.83
C THR A 371 -9.81 -17.64 10.34
N TYR A 372 -11.13 -17.72 10.36
CA TYR A 372 -11.95 -16.65 10.95
C TYR A 372 -12.39 -17.03 12.36
N THR A 373 -12.16 -16.15 13.35
CA THR A 373 -12.48 -16.43 14.78
C THR A 373 -13.20 -15.30 15.54
N ALA A 374 -13.72 -14.29 14.84
CA ALA A 374 -14.24 -13.06 15.45
C ALA A 374 -15.38 -13.20 16.48
N GLY A 375 -16.00 -14.37 16.62
CA GLY A 375 -17.18 -14.53 17.50
C GLY A 375 -18.50 -14.09 16.87
N THR A 376 -18.49 -13.56 15.64
CA THR A 376 -19.66 -12.95 14.96
C THR A 376 -19.64 -13.23 13.46
N ASP A 377 -20.70 -12.92 12.72
CA ASP A 377 -20.75 -13.12 11.26
C ASP A 377 -19.88 -12.13 10.47
N ILE A 378 -19.35 -12.58 9.31
CA ILE A 378 -18.65 -11.71 8.35
C ILE A 378 -19.68 -11.10 7.40
N THR A 379 -19.65 -9.78 7.25
CA THR A 379 -20.32 -9.05 6.19
C THR A 379 -19.31 -8.29 5.35
N ALA A 380 -19.25 -8.54 4.04
CA ALA A 380 -18.38 -7.82 3.12
C ALA A 380 -19.16 -7.24 1.93
N ALA A 381 -18.80 -6.06 1.43
CA ALA A 381 -19.41 -5.57 0.17
C ALA A 381 -18.83 -6.30 -1.05
N SER A 382 -17.56 -6.68 -1.04
CA SER A 382 -17.00 -7.63 -1.98
C SER A 382 -15.94 -8.50 -1.31
N VAL A 383 -15.71 -9.70 -1.86
CA VAL A 383 -14.66 -10.60 -1.39
C VAL A 383 -13.90 -11.18 -2.57
N ASN A 384 -12.57 -11.04 -2.57
CA ASN A 384 -11.72 -11.66 -3.58
C ASN A 384 -10.69 -12.56 -2.91
N PHE A 385 -10.64 -13.81 -3.35
CA PHE A 385 -9.72 -14.81 -2.83
C PHE A 385 -8.77 -15.29 -3.93
N TRP A 386 -7.47 -15.17 -3.69
CA TRP A 386 -6.42 -15.42 -4.68
C TRP A 386 -5.37 -16.38 -4.10
N LYS A 387 -5.44 -17.65 -4.50
CA LYS A 387 -4.47 -18.70 -4.16
C LYS A 387 -4.40 -19.09 -2.68
N SER A 388 -5.41 -18.78 -1.86
CA SER A 388 -5.44 -19.04 -0.41
C SER A 388 -6.45 -20.11 -0.02
N ASN A 389 -6.60 -20.38 1.28
CA ASN A 389 -7.78 -21.07 1.82
C ASN A 389 -8.45 -20.19 2.88
N LEU A 390 -9.78 -20.08 2.92
CA LEU A 390 -10.51 -19.47 4.05
C LEU A 390 -11.32 -20.54 4.77
N GLU A 391 -11.05 -20.70 6.05
CA GLU A 391 -11.81 -21.55 6.95
C GLU A 391 -12.72 -20.69 7.84
N LEU A 392 -14.04 -20.80 7.63
CA LEU A 392 -15.06 -19.96 8.29
C LEU A 392 -15.46 -20.42 9.70
N SER A 393 -14.81 -21.45 10.26
CA SER A 393 -15.18 -22.05 11.55
C SER A 393 -16.71 -22.26 11.67
N SER A 394 -17.38 -21.67 12.68
CA SER A 394 -18.83 -21.79 12.94
C SER A 394 -19.68 -20.56 12.52
N TYR A 395 -19.10 -19.56 11.84
CA TYR A 395 -19.73 -18.23 11.66
C TYR A 395 -20.30 -18.00 10.26
N ASN A 396 -21.41 -17.27 10.10
CA ASN A 396 -21.93 -17.01 8.76
C ASN A 396 -21.00 -16.08 7.96
N LEU A 397 -20.99 -16.26 6.63
CA LEU A 397 -20.36 -15.32 5.69
C LEU A 397 -21.46 -14.74 4.80
N VAL A 398 -21.62 -13.43 4.80
CA VAL A 398 -22.53 -12.70 3.91
C VAL A 398 -21.73 -11.75 3.04
N VAL A 399 -21.80 -11.94 1.72
CA VAL A 399 -21.18 -11.05 0.73
C VAL A 399 -22.28 -10.26 0.03
N ASN A 400 -22.37 -8.95 0.27
CA ASN A 400 -23.45 -8.11 -0.26
C ASN A 400 -23.30 -7.77 -1.76
N GLY A 401 -22.08 -7.77 -2.29
CA GLY A 401 -21.77 -7.55 -3.69
C GLY A 401 -21.07 -8.75 -4.32
N ALA A 402 -20.19 -8.51 -5.29
CA ALA A 402 -19.54 -9.58 -6.03
C ALA A 402 -18.52 -10.36 -5.17
N ALA A 403 -18.43 -11.66 -5.43
CA ALA A 403 -17.40 -12.52 -4.85
C ALA A 403 -16.57 -13.15 -5.97
N ALA A 404 -15.24 -13.17 -5.83
CA ALA A 404 -14.33 -13.84 -6.75
C ALA A 404 -13.50 -14.91 -6.01
N LEU A 405 -13.56 -16.16 -6.48
CA LEU A 405 -12.76 -17.27 -5.99
C LEU A 405 -11.76 -17.70 -7.07
N SER A 406 -10.46 -17.60 -6.82
CA SER A 406 -9.41 -17.92 -7.79
C SER A 406 -8.27 -18.72 -7.18
N GLY A 407 -8.12 -20.00 -7.56
CA GLY A 407 -7.05 -20.88 -7.04
C GLY A 407 -7.19 -21.24 -5.56
N PHE A 408 -8.42 -21.31 -5.04
CA PHE A 408 -8.70 -21.14 -3.61
C PHE A 408 -9.66 -22.18 -3.02
N GLN A 409 -9.48 -22.60 -1.76
CA GLN A 409 -10.50 -23.41 -1.05
C GLN A 409 -11.33 -22.58 -0.05
N LEU A 410 -12.65 -22.50 -0.28
CA LEU A 410 -13.59 -22.01 0.74
C LEU A 410 -14.00 -23.19 1.62
N SER A 411 -13.47 -23.29 2.83
CA SER A 411 -13.75 -24.41 3.73
C SER A 411 -14.50 -23.99 5.00
N ARG A 412 -15.15 -24.97 5.63
CA ARG A 412 -15.84 -24.78 6.90
C ARG A 412 -15.82 -26.06 7.72
N ASN A 413 -15.33 -25.96 8.96
CA ASN A 413 -15.27 -27.07 9.91
C ASN A 413 -16.35 -27.02 11.00
N GLY A 414 -17.14 -25.94 11.07
CA GLY A 414 -18.27 -25.78 12.00
C GLY A 414 -19.61 -25.60 11.29
N SER A 415 -20.61 -25.13 12.04
CA SER A 415 -21.92 -24.71 11.51
C SER A 415 -21.84 -23.39 10.73
N GLY A 416 -22.97 -22.92 10.21
CA GLY A 416 -23.13 -21.58 9.65
C GLY A 416 -23.25 -21.57 8.13
N ASN A 417 -23.93 -20.57 7.60
CA ASN A 417 -24.25 -20.44 6.19
C ASN A 417 -23.31 -19.46 5.48
N THR A 418 -23.14 -19.65 4.18
CA THR A 418 -22.47 -18.70 3.30
C THR A 418 -23.50 -18.16 2.32
N VAL A 419 -23.71 -16.84 2.29
CA VAL A 419 -24.65 -16.15 1.41
C VAL A 419 -23.90 -15.19 0.51
N ILE A 420 -24.03 -15.33 -0.80
CA ILE A 420 -23.43 -14.44 -1.80
C ILE A 420 -24.56 -13.74 -2.56
N LYS A 421 -24.70 -12.44 -2.28
CA LYS A 421 -25.76 -11.60 -2.83
C LYS A 421 -25.46 -11.08 -4.23
N GLY A 422 -24.19 -10.84 -4.55
CA GLY A 422 -23.76 -10.48 -5.90
C GLY A 422 -23.36 -11.71 -6.73
N LEU A 423 -22.77 -11.45 -7.90
CA LEU A 423 -22.30 -12.52 -8.78
C LEU A 423 -21.12 -13.25 -8.14
N LEU A 424 -21.19 -14.58 -8.05
CA LEU A 424 -20.04 -15.41 -7.74
C LEU A 424 -19.25 -15.68 -9.03
N THR A 425 -18.04 -15.13 -9.11
CA THR A 425 -17.05 -15.45 -10.16
C THR A 425 -16.08 -16.48 -9.62
N TYR A 426 -15.85 -17.56 -10.35
CA TYR A 426 -15.04 -18.67 -9.88
C TYR A 426 -14.06 -19.14 -10.96
N SER A 427 -12.76 -19.17 -10.67
CA SER A 427 -11.68 -19.52 -11.61
C SER A 427 -10.93 -20.81 -11.20
N ALA A 428 -9.88 -21.18 -11.94
CA ALA A 428 -9.13 -22.44 -11.86
C ALA A 428 -8.81 -22.87 -10.42
N ALA A 429 -8.78 -24.18 -10.20
CA ALA A 429 -8.26 -24.83 -8.98
C ALA A 429 -8.90 -24.40 -7.65
N ALA A 430 -10.04 -23.69 -7.67
CA ALA A 430 -10.79 -23.47 -6.46
C ALA A 430 -11.59 -24.72 -6.04
N ALA A 431 -11.93 -24.84 -4.75
CA ALA A 431 -12.88 -25.83 -4.23
C ALA A 431 -13.78 -25.19 -3.18
N ILE A 432 -15.05 -25.61 -3.11
CA ILE A 432 -15.99 -25.20 -2.06
C ILE A 432 -16.19 -26.41 -1.15
N LEU A 433 -15.64 -26.37 0.06
CA LEU A 433 -15.59 -27.45 1.04
C LEU A 433 -16.34 -27.05 2.32
N LEU A 434 -17.64 -26.78 2.19
CA LEU A 434 -18.49 -26.31 3.27
C LEU A 434 -19.06 -27.43 4.15
N GLY A 435 -18.73 -28.70 3.89
CA GLY A 435 -19.20 -29.82 4.70
C GLY A 435 -20.72 -29.97 4.62
N ASN A 436 -21.44 -29.96 5.75
CA ASN A 436 -22.91 -30.06 5.78
C ASN A 436 -23.63 -28.69 5.73
N ASN A 437 -22.92 -27.62 5.41
CA ASN A 437 -23.46 -26.26 5.49
C ASN A 437 -24.09 -25.79 4.18
N THR A 438 -24.83 -24.67 4.25
CA THR A 438 -25.52 -24.08 3.09
C THR A 438 -24.66 -23.02 2.42
N LEU A 439 -24.53 -23.11 1.09
CA LEU A 439 -24.15 -22.01 0.21
C LEU A 439 -25.41 -21.46 -0.47
N GLU A 440 -25.70 -20.18 -0.29
CA GLU A 440 -26.80 -19.49 -0.95
C GLU A 440 -26.26 -18.51 -2.00
N LEU A 441 -26.77 -18.61 -3.23
CA LEU A 441 -26.49 -17.67 -4.32
C LEU A 441 -27.76 -16.90 -4.66
N GLN A 442 -27.66 -15.57 -4.76
CA GLN A 442 -28.80 -14.68 -5.07
C GLN A 442 -28.68 -13.96 -6.42
N ASN A 443 -27.52 -14.03 -7.09
CA ASN A 443 -27.26 -13.28 -8.32
C ASN A 443 -26.35 -14.02 -9.31
N GLY A 444 -26.41 -15.36 -9.30
CA GLY A 444 -25.80 -16.22 -10.31
C GLY A 444 -24.37 -16.65 -10.04
N LEU A 445 -23.85 -17.43 -10.99
CA LEU A 445 -22.53 -18.05 -10.98
C LEU A 445 -21.90 -17.93 -12.38
N THR A 446 -20.66 -17.47 -12.46
CA THR A 446 -19.89 -17.47 -13.70
C THR A 446 -18.49 -18.02 -13.50
N THR A 447 -17.96 -18.75 -14.48
CA THR A 447 -16.55 -19.19 -14.47
C THR A 447 -15.83 -18.80 -15.76
N PRO A 448 -14.77 -17.98 -15.69
CA PRO A 448 -14.04 -17.57 -16.88
C PRO A 448 -13.10 -18.69 -17.36
N GLY A 449 -13.60 -19.59 -18.20
CA GLY A 449 -12.77 -20.24 -19.24
C GLY A 449 -11.74 -21.29 -18.81
N VAL A 450 -11.97 -22.07 -17.77
CA VAL A 450 -10.87 -22.83 -17.13
C VAL A 450 -10.92 -24.36 -17.32
N GLN A 451 -9.77 -25.04 -17.17
CA GLN A 451 -9.46 -26.39 -17.65
C GLN A 451 -9.71 -27.55 -16.67
N ASP A 452 -10.05 -27.33 -15.40
CA ASP A 452 -10.06 -28.40 -14.38
C ASP A 452 -11.46 -28.89 -13.96
N THR A 453 -11.53 -30.09 -13.38
CA THR A 453 -12.72 -30.63 -12.70
C THR A 453 -12.88 -29.98 -11.33
N TYR A 454 -14.08 -29.49 -11.02
CA TYR A 454 -14.37 -28.85 -9.74
C TYR A 454 -15.22 -29.75 -8.86
N THR A 455 -14.90 -29.81 -7.57
CA THR A 455 -15.73 -30.51 -6.58
C THR A 455 -16.19 -29.54 -5.51
N TRP A 456 -17.51 -29.42 -5.36
CA TRP A 456 -18.15 -28.68 -4.30
C TRP A 456 -18.71 -29.69 -3.28
N ASN A 457 -18.14 -29.72 -2.09
CA ASN A 457 -18.61 -30.53 -0.96
C ASN A 457 -19.36 -29.61 0.00
N LEU A 458 -20.69 -29.68 -0.03
CA LEU A 458 -21.59 -28.79 0.72
C LEU A 458 -22.85 -29.54 1.15
N GLY A 459 -23.56 -29.07 2.18
CA GLY A 459 -24.81 -29.70 2.59
C GLY A 459 -25.93 -29.34 1.62
N ASN A 460 -26.10 -28.03 1.40
CA ASN A 460 -27.11 -27.49 0.50
C ASN A 460 -26.56 -26.32 -0.32
N LEU A 461 -26.89 -26.30 -1.61
CA LEU A 461 -26.69 -25.17 -2.51
C LEU A 461 -28.07 -24.58 -2.80
N LEU A 462 -28.36 -23.42 -2.25
CA LEU A 462 -29.65 -22.74 -2.38
C LEU A 462 -29.56 -21.63 -3.42
N ILE A 463 -30.49 -21.64 -4.36
CA ILE A 463 -30.67 -20.61 -5.39
C ILE A 463 -31.94 -19.86 -5.06
N SER A 464 -31.80 -18.77 -4.28
CA SER A 464 -32.90 -18.22 -3.50
C SER A 464 -33.66 -17.06 -4.14
N THR A 465 -33.02 -16.29 -5.02
CA THR A 465 -33.65 -15.10 -5.59
C THR A 465 -33.25 -14.87 -7.03
N ARG A 466 -34.17 -14.22 -7.78
CA ARG A 466 -34.03 -13.82 -9.18
C ARG A 466 -33.79 -15.01 -10.11
N ASP A 467 -34.05 -14.81 -11.39
CA ASP A 467 -33.58 -15.75 -12.39
C ASP A 467 -32.05 -15.73 -12.43
N GLN A 468 -31.46 -16.91 -12.37
CA GLN A 468 -30.01 -17.06 -12.33
C GLN A 468 -29.53 -17.87 -13.51
N THR A 469 -28.38 -17.46 -14.04
CA THR A 469 -27.66 -18.20 -15.06
C THR A 469 -26.39 -18.75 -14.46
N TRP A 470 -26.15 -20.04 -14.63
CA TRP A 470 -24.87 -20.67 -14.33
C TRP A 470 -24.09 -20.81 -15.62
N ASN A 471 -23.17 -19.87 -15.82
CA ASN A 471 -22.35 -19.84 -17.01
C ASN A 471 -20.95 -20.39 -16.71
N MET A 472 -20.78 -21.69 -16.97
CA MET A 472 -19.46 -22.30 -16.93
C MET A 472 -18.98 -22.59 -18.33
N THR A 473 -18.40 -21.57 -18.96
CA THR A 473 -17.68 -21.72 -20.24
C THR A 473 -16.40 -22.52 -20.01
N SER A 474 -16.50 -23.82 -19.81
CA SER A 474 -15.38 -24.73 -20.04
C SER A 474 -15.37 -25.07 -21.52
N VAL A 475 -14.22 -24.89 -22.17
CA VAL A 475 -13.98 -25.39 -23.54
C VAL A 475 -13.78 -26.91 -23.58
N TRP A 476 -13.76 -27.58 -22.42
CA TRP A 476 -13.49 -29.01 -22.26
C TRP A 476 -14.62 -29.76 -21.53
N THR A 477 -14.64 -31.08 -21.66
CA THR A 477 -15.68 -32.01 -21.15
C THR A 477 -15.72 -32.16 -19.63
N ASN A 478 -14.94 -31.40 -18.87
CA ASN A 478 -14.86 -31.55 -17.42
C ASN A 478 -16.17 -31.12 -16.75
N LEU A 479 -16.64 -31.96 -15.83
CA LEU A 479 -17.88 -31.80 -15.09
C LEU A 479 -17.61 -31.07 -13.77
N THR A 480 -18.48 -30.15 -13.38
CA THR A 480 -18.49 -29.63 -12.00
C THR A 480 -19.31 -30.57 -11.13
N VAL A 481 -18.69 -31.17 -10.15
CA VAL A 481 -19.30 -32.12 -9.21
C VAL A 481 -19.83 -31.36 -8.01
N ILE A 482 -21.12 -31.47 -7.73
CA ILE A 482 -21.77 -30.94 -6.52
C ILE A 482 -22.18 -32.11 -5.63
N ASN A 483 -21.42 -32.29 -4.56
CA ASN A 483 -21.65 -33.24 -3.48
C ASN A 483 -22.47 -32.56 -2.38
N GLY A 484 -23.75 -32.36 -2.66
CA GLY A 484 -24.71 -31.70 -1.79
C GLY A 484 -26.06 -31.56 -2.47
N ASN A 485 -27.11 -31.26 -1.71
CA ASN A 485 -28.40 -30.99 -2.32
C ASN A 485 -28.37 -29.65 -3.05
N VAL A 486 -29.01 -29.56 -4.20
CA VAL A 486 -29.26 -28.31 -4.92
C VAL A 486 -30.73 -27.98 -4.78
N ARG A 487 -31.05 -26.81 -4.23
CA ARG A 487 -32.43 -26.36 -4.01
C ARG A 487 -32.70 -25.07 -4.79
N VAL A 488 -33.74 -25.07 -5.60
CA VAL A 488 -34.20 -23.90 -6.37
C VAL A 488 -35.42 -23.31 -5.68
N ALA A 489 -35.35 -22.04 -5.29
CA ALA A 489 -36.40 -21.39 -4.52
C ALA A 489 -37.66 -21.08 -5.33
N SER A 490 -38.75 -20.84 -4.62
CA SER A 490 -40.04 -20.43 -5.19
C SER A 490 -39.86 -19.24 -6.14
N GLY A 491 -40.47 -19.33 -7.33
CA GLY A 491 -40.46 -18.29 -8.35
C GLY A 491 -39.12 -18.06 -9.06
N VAL A 492 -38.10 -18.88 -8.79
CA VAL A 492 -36.77 -18.75 -9.41
C VAL A 492 -36.62 -19.67 -10.62
N LYS A 493 -36.15 -19.13 -11.75
CA LYS A 493 -35.62 -19.90 -12.88
C LYS A 493 -34.10 -19.99 -12.81
N LEU A 494 -33.58 -21.21 -12.71
CA LEU A 494 -32.16 -21.52 -12.89
C LEU A 494 -31.90 -21.95 -14.34
N THR A 495 -31.01 -21.27 -15.05
CA THR A 495 -30.55 -21.65 -16.39
C THR A 495 -29.15 -22.25 -16.30
N ASN A 496 -29.02 -23.55 -16.56
CA ASN A 496 -27.74 -24.25 -16.56
C ASN A 496 -27.06 -24.19 -17.94
N LEU A 497 -25.98 -23.42 -18.04
CA LEU A 497 -25.08 -23.40 -19.20
C LEU A 497 -23.76 -24.16 -18.90
N ALA A 498 -23.73 -24.99 -17.87
CA ALA A 498 -22.55 -25.72 -17.40
C ALA A 498 -22.70 -27.24 -17.58
N ASN A 499 -21.57 -27.94 -17.61
CA ASN A 499 -21.54 -29.40 -17.46
C ASN A 499 -21.49 -29.72 -15.96
N LEU A 500 -22.53 -30.38 -15.42
CA LEU A 500 -22.68 -30.65 -13.99
C LEU A 500 -22.80 -32.16 -13.70
N THR A 501 -22.21 -32.59 -12.59
CA THR A 501 -22.55 -33.85 -11.91
C THR A 501 -23.16 -33.52 -10.56
N LEU A 502 -24.36 -34.01 -10.28
CA LEU A 502 -25.10 -33.75 -9.07
C LEU A 502 -25.24 -35.05 -8.27
N ASN A 503 -24.51 -35.14 -7.16
CA ASN A 503 -24.50 -36.33 -6.30
C ASN A 503 -25.53 -36.24 -5.16
N GLY A 504 -26.08 -35.05 -4.88
CA GLY A 504 -27.19 -34.85 -3.96
C GLY A 504 -28.52 -34.60 -4.65
N ALA A 505 -29.57 -34.42 -3.86
CA ALA A 505 -30.92 -34.18 -4.38
C ALA A 505 -30.98 -32.85 -5.13
N LEU A 506 -31.61 -32.83 -6.31
CA LEU A 506 -31.99 -31.59 -6.99
C LEU A 506 -33.48 -31.35 -6.72
N VAL A 507 -33.81 -30.34 -5.93
CA VAL A 507 -35.16 -30.14 -5.39
C VAL A 507 -35.68 -28.74 -5.71
N ALA A 508 -36.95 -28.65 -6.07
CA ALA A 508 -37.66 -27.39 -6.18
C ALA A 508 -38.38 -27.09 -4.86
N GLU A 509 -38.42 -25.84 -4.44
CA GLU A 509 -39.24 -25.48 -3.27
C GLU A 509 -40.74 -25.65 -3.53
N ASP A 510 -41.18 -25.37 -4.77
CA ASP A 510 -42.56 -25.55 -5.21
C ASP A 510 -42.66 -25.64 -6.75
N ALA A 511 -43.90 -25.63 -7.26
CA ALA A 511 -44.23 -25.73 -8.68
C ALA A 511 -43.79 -24.55 -9.54
N THR A 512 -43.44 -23.40 -8.93
CA THR A 512 -43.01 -22.20 -9.64
C THR A 512 -41.50 -22.15 -9.87
N ALA A 513 -40.72 -22.91 -9.10
CA ALA A 513 -39.28 -23.05 -9.29
C ALA A 513 -38.98 -23.89 -10.55
N THR A 514 -38.08 -23.41 -11.40
CA THR A 514 -37.77 -24.05 -12.69
C THR A 514 -36.27 -24.19 -12.92
N LEU A 515 -35.85 -25.33 -13.46
CA LEU A 515 -34.50 -25.55 -14.00
C LEU A 515 -34.59 -25.70 -15.52
N GLU A 516 -33.91 -24.84 -16.26
CA GLU A 516 -33.68 -24.98 -17.69
C GLU A 516 -32.28 -25.51 -17.95
N ASN A 517 -32.19 -26.76 -18.36
CA ASN A 517 -30.92 -27.37 -18.74
C ASN A 517 -30.58 -27.08 -20.20
N GLN A 518 -29.45 -26.41 -20.42
CA GLN A 518 -28.94 -26.07 -21.74
C GLN A 518 -27.60 -26.73 -22.06
N LYS A 519 -27.11 -27.62 -21.17
CA LYS A 519 -25.83 -28.36 -21.31
C LYS A 519 -25.95 -29.77 -20.74
N LEU A 520 -24.84 -30.36 -20.29
CA LEU A 520 -24.80 -31.69 -19.71
C LEU A 520 -25.14 -31.62 -18.21
N ILE A 521 -26.13 -32.40 -17.76
CA ILE A 521 -26.32 -32.72 -16.34
C ILE A 521 -26.24 -34.23 -16.18
N GLU A 522 -25.36 -34.69 -15.31
CA GLU A 522 -25.33 -36.03 -14.77
C GLU A 522 -25.92 -36.01 -13.36
N TYR A 523 -27.02 -36.71 -13.16
CA TYR A 523 -27.76 -36.73 -11.92
C TYR A 523 -27.65 -38.12 -11.27
N ASP A 524 -26.96 -38.18 -10.14
CA ASP A 524 -26.55 -39.41 -9.45
C ASP A 524 -27.26 -39.58 -8.09
N TYR A 525 -28.48 -39.07 -8.00
CA TYR A 525 -29.34 -39.16 -6.83
C TYR A 525 -30.62 -39.96 -7.10
N ALA A 526 -31.21 -40.58 -6.07
CA ALA A 526 -32.19 -41.67 -6.25
C ALA A 526 -33.58 -41.14 -6.68
N GLN A 527 -34.04 -40.10 -6.00
CA GLN A 527 -35.32 -39.44 -6.25
C GLN A 527 -35.25 -38.58 -7.50
N GLU A 528 -36.37 -38.32 -8.14
CA GLU A 528 -36.45 -37.54 -9.36
C GLU A 528 -35.92 -36.09 -9.18
N PRO A 529 -35.22 -35.53 -10.17
CA PRO A 529 -34.72 -34.16 -10.11
C PRO A 529 -35.88 -33.16 -10.18
N MET A 530 -35.75 -32.02 -9.51
CA MET A 530 -36.78 -30.98 -9.42
C MET A 530 -38.15 -31.54 -8.98
N SER A 531 -38.16 -32.42 -7.97
CA SER A 531 -39.41 -32.85 -7.34
C SER A 531 -40.19 -31.63 -6.87
N GLY A 532 -41.47 -31.54 -7.24
CA GLY A 532 -42.33 -30.39 -6.99
C GLY A 532 -42.29 -29.27 -8.04
N GLY A 533 -41.22 -29.12 -8.83
CA GLY A 533 -41.02 -27.98 -9.76
C GLY A 533 -40.91 -28.35 -11.25
N GLY A 534 -40.49 -27.37 -12.06
CA GLY A 534 -40.29 -27.52 -13.51
C GLY A 534 -38.87 -27.97 -13.87
N LEU A 535 -38.75 -28.96 -14.77
CA LEU A 535 -37.49 -29.35 -15.41
C LEU A 535 -37.65 -29.22 -16.92
N ILE A 536 -36.90 -28.30 -17.53
CA ILE A 536 -36.93 -28.02 -18.96
C ILE A 536 -35.61 -28.52 -19.58
N CYS A 537 -35.69 -29.60 -20.36
CA CYS A 537 -34.53 -30.26 -20.97
C CYS A 537 -34.65 -30.36 -22.51
N ASN A 538 -35.44 -29.50 -23.16
CA ASN A 538 -35.78 -29.65 -24.58
C ASN A 538 -35.66 -28.36 -25.42
N THR A 539 -35.25 -27.22 -24.85
CA THR A 539 -35.24 -25.92 -25.56
C THR A 539 -34.01 -25.72 -26.44
N VAL A 540 -32.85 -26.23 -26.04
CA VAL A 540 -31.57 -26.14 -26.79
C VAL A 540 -30.80 -27.46 -26.71
N ALA A 541 -29.69 -27.59 -27.45
CA ALA A 541 -28.83 -28.78 -27.41
C ALA A 541 -28.30 -29.05 -25.99
N ASN A 542 -28.80 -30.09 -25.34
CA ASN A 542 -28.47 -30.46 -23.96
C ASN A 542 -28.56 -31.98 -23.80
N THR A 543 -27.95 -32.50 -22.74
CA THR A 543 -27.99 -33.92 -22.37
C THR A 543 -28.30 -34.04 -20.90
N PHE A 544 -29.27 -34.87 -20.55
CA PHE A 544 -29.57 -35.24 -19.17
C PHE A 544 -29.25 -36.72 -18.95
N ILE A 545 -28.43 -37.02 -17.95
CA ILE A 545 -27.99 -38.37 -17.62
C ILE A 545 -28.54 -38.75 -16.24
N TYR A 546 -29.23 -39.87 -16.15
CA TYR A 546 -29.59 -40.53 -14.89
C TYR A 546 -28.53 -41.61 -14.62
N GLY A 547 -27.52 -41.26 -13.82
CA GLY A 547 -26.28 -42.05 -13.70
C GLY A 547 -26.12 -42.87 -12.42
N LYS A 548 -27.00 -42.69 -11.42
CA LYS A 548 -26.89 -43.34 -10.12
C LYS A 548 -26.81 -44.87 -10.24
N SER A 549 -25.86 -45.51 -9.54
CA SER A 549 -25.93 -46.96 -9.32
C SER A 549 -27.00 -47.32 -8.28
N GLY A 550 -27.90 -48.24 -8.63
CA GLY A 550 -29.09 -48.61 -7.85
C GLY A 550 -30.39 -48.10 -8.46
N ALA A 551 -31.48 -48.17 -7.69
CA ALA A 551 -32.78 -47.68 -8.13
C ALA A 551 -32.76 -46.15 -8.28
N GLN A 552 -33.38 -45.63 -9.34
CA GLN A 552 -33.47 -44.19 -9.61
C GLN A 552 -34.77 -43.84 -10.34
N ASP A 553 -35.45 -42.80 -9.88
CA ASP A 553 -36.69 -42.29 -10.48
C ASP A 553 -36.40 -41.26 -11.58
N ILE A 554 -37.11 -41.39 -12.70
CA ILE A 554 -37.03 -40.52 -13.88
C ILE A 554 -38.24 -39.59 -13.89
N LYS A 555 -37.98 -38.28 -13.95
CA LYS A 555 -39.04 -37.26 -14.00
C LYS A 555 -39.74 -37.28 -15.36
N ALA A 556 -41.07 -37.24 -15.33
CA ALA A 556 -41.89 -37.07 -16.52
C ALA A 556 -41.55 -35.75 -17.24
N GLY A 557 -41.55 -35.75 -18.58
CA GLY A 557 -41.26 -34.54 -19.34
C GLY A 557 -40.64 -34.78 -20.70
N ASN A 558 -40.16 -33.68 -21.29
CA ASN A 558 -39.48 -33.69 -22.58
C ASN A 558 -37.98 -33.53 -22.39
N TYR A 559 -37.21 -34.44 -22.98
CA TYR A 559 -35.77 -34.42 -23.00
C TYR A 559 -35.29 -34.31 -24.44
N ARG A 560 -34.20 -33.57 -24.66
CA ARG A 560 -33.57 -33.56 -25.98
C ARG A 560 -32.72 -34.80 -26.17
N THR A 561 -31.75 -34.99 -25.28
CA THR A 561 -30.93 -36.20 -25.18
C THR A 561 -31.05 -36.75 -23.77
N LEU A 562 -31.40 -38.04 -23.65
CA LEU A 562 -31.56 -38.74 -22.38
C LEU A 562 -30.65 -39.97 -22.34
N THR A 563 -29.83 -40.07 -21.31
CA THR A 563 -28.98 -41.25 -21.07
C THR A 563 -29.32 -41.86 -19.71
N LEU A 564 -29.53 -43.17 -19.68
CA LEU A 564 -29.71 -43.96 -18.48
C LEU A 564 -28.47 -44.85 -18.32
N LYS A 565 -27.70 -44.67 -17.24
CA LYS A 565 -26.47 -45.43 -16.98
C LYS A 565 -26.33 -45.78 -15.50
N GLY A 566 -25.22 -46.45 -15.16
CA GLY A 566 -25.02 -47.05 -13.83
C GLY A 566 -25.65 -48.44 -13.75
N SER A 567 -25.73 -49.01 -12.56
CA SER A 567 -26.47 -50.26 -12.32
C SER A 567 -27.89 -49.98 -11.81
N GLY A 568 -28.76 -50.98 -11.84
CA GLY A 568 -30.08 -50.94 -11.18
C GLY A 568 -31.23 -50.46 -12.05
N ILE A 569 -32.41 -50.35 -11.43
CA ILE A 569 -33.69 -50.05 -12.10
C ILE A 569 -33.88 -48.54 -12.22
N LYS A 570 -34.19 -48.06 -13.42
CA LYS A 570 -34.53 -46.67 -13.73
C LYS A 570 -36.02 -46.58 -13.98
N LYS A 571 -36.79 -45.99 -13.06
CA LYS A 571 -38.26 -46.06 -13.05
C LYS A 571 -38.88 -44.77 -13.57
N LEU A 572 -39.81 -44.86 -14.51
CA LEU A 572 -40.57 -43.69 -14.98
C LEU A 572 -41.63 -43.27 -13.95
N LEU A 573 -41.68 -41.97 -13.64
CA LEU A 573 -42.76 -41.38 -12.82
C LEU A 573 -43.89 -40.75 -13.66
N GLY A 574 -43.76 -40.79 -14.98
CA GLY A 574 -44.77 -40.35 -15.94
C GLY A 574 -44.26 -40.51 -17.37
N ASN A 575 -45.03 -40.03 -18.34
CA ASN A 575 -44.62 -40.11 -19.75
C ASN A 575 -43.35 -39.28 -19.99
N VAL A 576 -42.43 -39.88 -20.74
CA VAL A 576 -41.16 -39.27 -21.14
C VAL A 576 -41.09 -39.26 -22.66
N ASN A 577 -40.76 -38.09 -23.22
CA ASN A 577 -40.55 -37.93 -24.65
C ASN A 577 -39.12 -37.44 -24.89
N VAL A 578 -38.34 -38.19 -25.66
CA VAL A 578 -36.95 -37.88 -26.02
C VAL A 578 -36.95 -37.39 -27.46
N GLN A 579 -36.36 -36.24 -27.76
CA GLN A 579 -36.47 -35.62 -29.09
C GLN A 579 -35.33 -35.97 -30.06
N THR A 580 -34.14 -36.29 -29.55
CA THR A 580 -32.94 -36.47 -30.39
C THR A 580 -32.31 -37.85 -30.19
N SER A 581 -31.90 -38.19 -28.97
CA SER A 581 -31.30 -39.50 -28.72
C SER A 581 -31.56 -40.03 -27.32
N TYR A 582 -31.85 -41.33 -27.25
CA TYR A 582 -32.02 -42.09 -26.02
C TYR A 582 -30.94 -43.16 -25.93
N THR A 583 -30.23 -43.23 -24.79
CA THR A 583 -29.21 -44.25 -24.54
C THR A 583 -29.51 -44.99 -23.24
N LEU A 584 -29.57 -46.33 -23.28
CA LEU A 584 -29.60 -47.20 -22.11
C LEU A 584 -28.30 -47.99 -22.05
N SER A 585 -27.46 -47.72 -21.04
CA SER A 585 -26.18 -48.39 -20.85
C SER A 585 -26.26 -49.48 -19.79
N SER A 586 -26.00 -50.73 -20.18
CA SER A 586 -25.88 -51.86 -19.24
C SER A 586 -24.82 -51.57 -18.16
N PRO A 587 -25.06 -51.89 -16.87
CA PRO A 587 -26.12 -52.76 -16.34
C PRO A 587 -27.41 -52.06 -15.87
N ALA A 588 -27.72 -50.85 -16.35
CA ALA A 588 -29.00 -50.21 -16.04
C ALA A 588 -30.16 -50.93 -16.74
N THR A 589 -31.31 -51.02 -16.07
CA THR A 589 -32.57 -51.49 -16.65
C THR A 589 -33.63 -50.40 -16.57
N LEU A 590 -34.54 -50.33 -17.54
CA LEU A 590 -35.66 -49.40 -17.53
C LEU A 590 -36.92 -50.10 -16.98
N ASP A 591 -37.58 -49.49 -16.00
CA ASP A 591 -38.93 -49.82 -15.56
C ASP A 591 -39.89 -48.71 -16.03
N ASN A 592 -40.75 -49.07 -16.98
CA ASN A 592 -41.72 -48.14 -17.54
C ASN A 592 -42.82 -47.76 -16.55
N ASN A 593 -43.07 -48.56 -15.50
CA ASN A 593 -44.09 -48.28 -14.48
C ASN A 593 -45.47 -47.89 -15.07
N GLY A 594 -45.85 -48.52 -16.19
CA GLY A 594 -47.11 -48.24 -16.92
C GLY A 594 -47.10 -46.98 -17.80
N PHE A 595 -46.00 -46.23 -17.87
CA PHE A 595 -45.84 -45.04 -18.69
C PHE A 595 -45.15 -45.32 -20.02
N THR A 596 -45.26 -44.36 -20.94
CA THR A 596 -44.62 -44.44 -22.26
C THR A 596 -43.30 -43.67 -22.26
N LEU A 597 -42.25 -44.31 -22.78
CA LEU A 597 -41.04 -43.64 -23.25
C LEU A 597 -41.14 -43.51 -24.77
N THR A 598 -41.47 -42.30 -25.26
CA THR A 598 -41.47 -42.00 -26.69
C THR A 598 -40.09 -41.50 -27.09
N HIS A 599 -39.55 -42.06 -28.16
CA HIS A 599 -38.27 -41.71 -28.73
C HIS A 599 -38.41 -41.74 -30.27
N PRO A 600 -37.74 -40.84 -31.02
CA PRO A 600 -37.66 -40.93 -32.47
C PRO A 600 -36.94 -42.19 -32.92
#